data_AF-A0A919TK72-F1
#
_entry.id   AF-A0A919TK72-F1
#
_cell.length_a   1.000
_cell.length_b   1.000
_cell.length_c   1.000
_cell.angle_alpha   90.00
_cell.angle_beta   90.00
_cell.angle_gamma   90.00
#
_symmetry.space_group_name_H-M   'P 1'
#
loop_
_entity.id
_entity.type
_entity.pdbx_description
1 polymer ?
#
loop_
_entity_poly.entity_id
_entity_poly.type
_entity_poly.pdbx_seq_one_letter_code
_entity_poly.pdbx_strand_id
1 'polypeptide(L)'
;MPVHDVVTIGASAGGVHALRHLVSGLPAGLPASVLIVVHRAQRAADRLPDVLGGYGVLPAAHAVCGQRLTPGLLTVAPPGRHLVVTAGDVLRLHRGPLVHGARPAVDTLLYSAAGVLGPRLIAVVLSGMLSDGADGAAAVAAAGGTVLVQDPADADCPQMPQAVLDRVPGARRWPAAELGPALIDLIGRAGPSRRIAAEPWPAAAGDVERALWLAVVRLQAHAAVQQGLARQLRGTRLTGGFQHRADDALSAANLITSHVLPWYTRNCPAPGELPAQAGEADERRVNSGSAAGLPK
;
A
#
# COMPACT_ATOMS: atom_id res chain seq x y z
N MET A 1 10.50 14.47 -19.60
CA MET A 1 10.70 13.59 -18.44
C MET A 1 9.37 13.43 -17.70
N PRO A 2 9.09 12.27 -17.08
CA PRO A 2 7.85 12.08 -16.31
C PRO A 2 7.75 13.10 -15.17
N VAL A 3 6.51 13.46 -14.81
CA VAL A 3 6.23 14.45 -13.79
C VAL A 3 6.10 13.79 -12.43
N HIS A 4 6.90 14.15 -11.43
CA HIS A 4 6.77 13.63 -10.07
C HIS A 4 5.84 14.51 -9.23
N ASP A 5 4.57 14.12 -9.09
CA ASP A 5 3.56 14.86 -8.31
C ASP A 5 3.01 14.07 -7.11
N VAL A 6 3.56 12.88 -6.84
CA VAL A 6 3.20 12.07 -5.66
C VAL A 6 4.43 11.47 -5.02
N VAL A 7 4.55 11.63 -3.71
CA VAL A 7 5.58 11.01 -2.87
C VAL A 7 4.91 10.05 -1.90
N THR A 8 5.36 8.81 -1.82
CA THR A 8 5.01 7.88 -0.74
C THR A 8 6.18 7.74 0.23
N ILE A 9 5.90 7.67 1.52
CA ILE A 9 6.92 7.51 2.56
C ILE A 9 6.53 6.36 3.48
N GLY A 10 7.40 5.37 3.60
CA GLY A 10 7.28 4.23 4.51
C GLY A 10 8.31 4.28 5.63
N ALA A 11 7.89 4.03 6.87
CA ALA A 11 8.76 4.09 8.04
C ALA A 11 8.29 3.14 9.17
N SER A 12 9.21 2.76 10.06
CA SER A 12 8.90 1.93 11.23
C SER A 12 9.76 2.37 12.44
N ALA A 13 10.44 1.46 13.11
CA ALA A 13 11.35 1.74 14.22
C ALA A 13 12.40 2.80 13.86
N GLY A 14 12.51 3.85 14.67
CA GLY A 14 13.39 5.01 14.41
C GLY A 14 12.97 5.94 13.27
N GLY A 15 12.04 5.50 12.42
CA GLY A 15 11.66 6.23 11.21
C GLY A 15 10.93 7.55 11.47
N VAL A 16 10.33 7.77 12.65
CA VAL A 16 9.74 9.08 13.00
C VAL A 16 10.81 10.17 13.12
N HIS A 17 12.02 9.84 13.58
CA HIS A 17 13.12 10.80 13.64
C HIS A 17 13.56 11.23 12.24
N ALA A 18 13.80 10.25 11.35
CA ALA A 18 14.12 10.50 9.94
C ALA A 18 13.01 11.27 9.21
N LEU A 19 11.75 10.92 9.49
CA LEU A 19 10.59 11.58 8.88
C LEU A 19 10.50 13.05 9.28
N ARG A 20 10.85 13.40 10.53
CA ARG A 20 10.89 14.80 11.00
C ARG A 20 11.90 15.62 10.21
N HIS A 21 13.12 15.11 10.04
CA HIS A 21 14.15 15.78 9.22
C HIS A 21 13.69 15.98 7.78
N LEU A 22 13.10 14.95 7.18
CA LEU A 22 12.59 15.01 5.81
C LEU A 22 11.51 16.10 5.68
N VAL A 23 10.47 16.09 6.53
CA VAL A 23 9.35 17.04 6.41
C VAL A 23 9.74 18.48 6.76
N SER A 24 10.75 18.67 7.62
CA SER A 24 11.32 20.00 7.90
C SER A 24 11.99 20.63 6.68
N GLY A 25 12.47 19.82 5.73
CA GLY A 25 13.06 20.29 4.49
C GLY A 25 12.05 20.63 3.39
N LEU A 26 10.75 20.35 3.56
CA LEU A 26 9.75 20.54 2.51
C LEU A 26 9.18 21.97 2.49
N PRO A 27 9.01 22.61 1.31
CA PRO A 27 8.50 23.97 1.20
C PRO A 27 6.97 24.01 1.28
N ALA A 28 6.41 25.16 1.69
CA ALA A 28 4.96 25.35 1.78
C ALA A 28 4.22 25.20 0.42
N GLY A 29 4.91 25.52 -0.69
CA GLY A 29 4.39 25.42 -2.05
C GLY A 29 4.71 24.10 -2.75
N LEU A 30 4.94 23.01 -2.01
CA LEU A 30 5.31 21.71 -2.60
C LEU A 30 4.26 21.25 -3.63
N PRO A 31 4.61 21.13 -4.92
CA PRO A 31 3.65 20.78 -5.98
C PRO A 31 3.44 19.25 -6.07
N ALA A 32 3.47 18.56 -4.93
CA ALA A 32 3.30 17.12 -4.83
C ALA A 32 2.44 16.76 -3.60
N SER A 33 1.71 15.66 -3.71
CA SER A 33 0.98 15.05 -2.59
C SER A 33 1.90 14.08 -1.85
N VAL A 34 1.91 14.08 -0.52
CA VAL A 34 2.75 13.18 0.28
C VAL A 34 1.89 12.18 1.05
N LEU A 35 2.09 10.89 0.81
CA LEU A 35 1.36 9.80 1.47
C LEU A 35 2.29 9.07 2.43
N ILE A 36 1.91 8.94 3.69
CA ILE A 36 2.81 8.46 4.76
C ILE A 36 2.21 7.23 5.43
N VAL A 37 3.00 6.16 5.51
CA VAL A 37 2.71 4.97 6.30
C VAL A 37 3.82 4.80 7.34
N VAL A 38 3.43 4.78 8.62
CA VAL A 38 4.34 4.49 9.73
C VAL A 38 3.79 3.34 10.55
N HIS A 39 4.63 2.33 10.83
CA HIS A 39 4.25 1.23 11.72
C HIS A 39 4.14 1.71 13.16
N ARG A 40 2.91 1.66 13.70
CA ARG A 40 2.60 2.07 15.06
C ARG A 40 1.54 1.16 15.67
N ALA A 41 1.53 1.06 17.01
CA ALA A 41 0.56 0.26 17.74
C ALA A 41 -0.87 0.81 17.56
N GLN A 42 -1.84 -0.07 17.29
CA GLN A 42 -3.23 0.29 16.99
C GLN A 42 -3.99 0.97 18.15
N ARG A 43 -3.48 0.85 19.39
CA ARG A 43 -4.16 1.31 20.61
C ARG A 43 -3.70 2.68 21.12
N ALA A 44 -2.68 3.28 20.50
CA ALA A 44 -2.21 4.60 20.89
C ALA A 44 -3.06 5.68 20.21
N ALA A 45 -3.30 6.80 20.91
CA ALA A 45 -3.79 8.01 20.25
C ALA A 45 -2.81 8.39 19.13
N ASP A 46 -3.28 8.38 17.89
CA ASP A 46 -2.42 8.71 16.76
C ASP A 46 -2.32 10.23 16.62
N ARG A 47 -1.24 10.76 17.18
CA ARG A 47 -0.86 12.18 17.04
C ARG A 47 0.23 12.38 16.00
N LEU A 48 0.48 11.42 15.11
CA LEU A 48 1.53 11.57 14.11
C LEU A 48 1.28 12.79 13.21
N PRO A 49 0.05 13.08 12.73
CA PRO A 49 -0.20 14.33 12.02
C PRO A 49 0.22 15.57 12.82
N ASP A 50 -0.19 15.67 14.09
CA ASP A 50 0.20 16.79 14.98
C ASP A 50 1.73 16.92 15.09
N VAL A 51 2.41 15.79 15.28
CA VAL A 51 3.88 15.75 15.38
C VAL A 51 4.51 16.27 14.10
N LEU A 52 4.10 15.77 12.93
CA LEU A 52 4.67 16.19 11.65
C LEU A 52 4.38 17.67 11.35
N GLY A 53 3.17 18.13 11.66
CA GLY A 53 2.79 19.54 11.53
C GLY A 53 3.58 20.48 12.45
N GLY A 54 4.20 19.96 13.51
CA GLY A 54 5.11 20.73 14.38
C GLY A 54 6.54 20.86 13.86
N TYR A 55 6.95 20.05 12.88
CA TYR A 55 8.32 20.05 12.33
C TYR A 55 8.42 20.57 10.90
N GLY A 56 7.32 20.55 10.14
CA GLY A 56 7.27 21.09 8.78
C GLY A 56 6.29 22.25 8.64
N VAL A 57 6.34 22.94 7.50
CA VAL A 57 5.38 24.00 7.13
C VAL A 57 4.12 23.45 6.45
N LEU A 58 4.17 22.20 6.00
CA LEU A 58 3.03 21.56 5.34
C LEU A 58 2.02 21.05 6.36
N PRO A 59 0.70 21.26 6.13
CA PRO A 59 -0.32 20.64 6.97
C PRO A 59 -0.23 19.12 6.90
N ALA A 60 -0.50 18.48 8.03
CA ALA A 60 -0.57 17.03 8.13
C ALA A 60 -1.94 16.61 8.65
N ALA A 61 -2.53 15.59 8.01
CA ALA A 61 -3.83 15.06 8.41
C ALA A 61 -3.89 13.56 8.17
N HIS A 62 -4.77 12.89 8.91
CA HIS A 62 -5.08 11.49 8.60
C HIS A 62 -5.79 11.36 7.27
N ALA A 63 -5.52 10.26 6.58
CA ALA A 63 -6.20 9.94 5.35
C ALA A 63 -7.71 9.77 5.58
N VAL A 64 -8.52 10.32 4.68
CA VAL A 64 -9.97 10.14 4.62
C VAL A 64 -10.31 9.28 3.40
N CYS A 65 -11.11 8.24 3.60
CA CYS A 65 -11.49 7.35 2.50
C CYS A 65 -12.33 8.12 1.47
N GLY A 66 -11.97 8.04 0.19
CA GLY A 66 -12.63 8.75 -0.90
C GLY A 66 -12.04 10.12 -1.22
N GLN A 67 -11.10 10.62 -0.41
CA GLN A 67 -10.43 11.89 -0.72
C GLN A 67 -9.48 11.75 -1.90
N ARG A 68 -9.31 12.83 -2.66
CA ARG A 68 -8.32 12.90 -3.75
C ARG A 68 -6.95 13.27 -3.22
N LEU A 69 -5.90 12.92 -3.98
CA LEU A 69 -4.56 13.43 -3.75
C LEU A 69 -4.57 14.96 -3.78
N THR A 70 -3.96 15.58 -2.77
CA THR A 70 -3.93 17.02 -2.57
C THR A 70 -2.47 17.48 -2.45
N PRO A 71 -1.94 18.22 -3.44
CA PRO A 71 -0.59 18.78 -3.34
C PRO A 71 -0.41 19.65 -2.10
N GLY A 72 0.77 19.61 -1.49
CA GLY A 72 1.06 20.36 -0.27
C GLY A 72 0.39 19.82 1.00
N LEU A 73 -0.10 18.57 0.98
CA LEU A 73 -0.66 17.91 2.17
C LEU A 73 0.13 16.65 2.52
N LEU A 74 0.51 16.52 3.79
CA LEU A 74 1.03 15.30 4.37
C LEU A 74 -0.15 14.41 4.82
N THR A 75 -0.46 13.40 4.02
CA THR A 75 -1.58 12.48 4.27
C THR A 75 -1.09 11.21 4.95
N VAL A 76 -1.44 11.05 6.24
CA VAL A 76 -0.96 9.96 7.09
C VAL A 76 -1.97 8.83 7.16
N ALA A 77 -1.56 7.60 6.85
CA ALA A 77 -2.38 6.41 7.03
C ALA A 77 -2.78 6.25 8.51
N PRO A 78 -4.08 6.14 8.84
CA PRO A 78 -4.50 5.95 10.22
C PRO A 78 -4.19 4.53 10.71
N PRO A 79 -3.99 4.31 12.03
CA PRO A 79 -3.68 2.99 12.56
C PRO A 79 -4.80 2.00 12.28
N GLY A 80 -4.43 0.74 12.07
CA GLY A 80 -5.41 -0.33 11.89
C GLY A 80 -6.16 -0.30 10.55
N ARG A 81 -5.79 0.59 9.61
CA ARG A 81 -6.29 0.59 8.24
C ARG A 81 -5.13 0.69 7.25
N HIS A 82 -5.15 -0.11 6.20
CA HIS A 82 -4.26 0.07 5.06
C HIS A 82 -4.72 1.28 4.24
N LEU A 83 -3.75 2.08 3.80
CA LEU A 83 -3.94 3.17 2.86
C LEU A 83 -3.54 2.69 1.46
N VAL A 84 -4.42 2.87 0.49
CA VAL A 84 -4.16 2.52 -0.91
C VAL A 84 -4.58 3.67 -1.83
N VAL A 85 -3.94 3.74 -2.99
CA VAL A 85 -4.31 4.65 -4.09
C VAL A 85 -5.12 3.86 -5.11
N THR A 86 -6.21 4.44 -5.57
CA THR A 86 -7.10 3.88 -6.62
C THR A 86 -7.20 4.85 -7.78
N ALA A 87 -7.76 4.39 -8.92
CA ALA A 87 -7.89 5.20 -10.12
C ALA A 87 -8.55 6.57 -9.87
N GLY A 88 -8.16 7.55 -10.69
CA GLY A 88 -8.59 8.94 -10.51
C GLY A 88 -7.91 9.65 -9.33
N ASP A 89 -6.75 9.15 -8.88
CA ASP A 89 -5.96 9.69 -7.77
C ASP A 89 -6.76 9.77 -6.45
N VAL A 90 -7.53 8.71 -6.16
CA VAL A 90 -8.42 8.62 -4.98
C VAL A 90 -7.82 7.69 -3.93
N LEU A 91 -7.78 8.16 -2.69
CA LEU A 91 -7.31 7.38 -1.55
C LEU A 91 -8.44 6.51 -0.98
N ARG A 92 -8.13 5.26 -0.67
CA ARG A 92 -9.05 4.34 0.02
C ARG A 92 -8.40 3.77 1.26
N LEU A 93 -9.26 3.47 2.24
CA LEU A 93 -8.87 2.83 3.49
C LEU A 93 -9.58 1.49 3.63
N HIS A 94 -8.85 0.45 4.03
CA HIS A 94 -9.44 -0.87 4.26
C HIS A 94 -8.82 -1.58 5.47
N ARG A 95 -9.59 -2.51 6.04
CA ARG A 95 -9.17 -3.40 7.13
C ARG A 95 -8.81 -4.79 6.61
N GLY A 96 -8.20 -4.85 5.41
CA GLY A 96 -7.57 -6.08 4.93
C GLY A 96 -6.58 -6.60 5.97
N PRO A 97 -6.20 -7.88 5.95
CA PRO A 97 -5.36 -8.44 7.00
C PRO A 97 -3.95 -7.84 7.00
N LEU A 98 -3.21 -8.17 8.05
CA LEU A 98 -1.86 -7.68 8.26
C LEU A 98 -0.95 -8.12 7.11
N VAL A 99 -0.04 -7.23 6.72
CA VAL A 99 1.05 -7.48 5.77
C VAL A 99 2.32 -7.17 6.54
N HIS A 100 3.30 -8.09 6.53
CA HIS A 100 4.47 -8.02 7.42
C HIS A 100 4.12 -7.86 8.92
N GLY A 101 2.96 -8.39 9.34
CA GLY A 101 2.46 -8.21 10.69
C GLY A 101 1.93 -6.80 11.01
N ALA A 102 1.90 -5.89 10.04
CA ALA A 102 1.51 -4.50 10.20
C ALA A 102 0.20 -4.15 9.48
N ARG A 103 -0.49 -3.13 10.01
CA ARG A 103 -1.61 -2.44 9.38
C ARG A 103 -1.73 -1.03 9.98
N PRO A 104 -1.37 0.04 9.25
CA PRO A 104 -0.98 0.05 7.83
C PRO A 104 0.36 -0.65 7.55
N ALA A 105 0.53 -1.17 6.34
CA ALA A 105 1.79 -1.72 5.82
C ALA A 105 2.26 -0.91 4.61
N VAL A 106 3.58 -0.73 4.47
CA VAL A 106 4.20 0.10 3.44
C VAL A 106 4.00 -0.52 2.06
N ASP A 107 4.23 -1.82 1.92
CA ASP A 107 4.06 -2.54 0.65
C ASP A 107 2.63 -2.40 0.11
N THR A 108 1.62 -2.46 0.97
CA THR A 108 0.21 -2.28 0.54
C THR A 108 -0.01 -0.93 -0.13
N LEU A 109 0.55 0.16 0.43
CA LEU A 109 0.49 1.48 -0.19
C LEU A 109 1.27 1.48 -1.51
N LEU A 110 2.53 1.05 -1.49
CA LEU A 110 3.42 1.11 -2.65
C LEU A 110 2.90 0.31 -3.83
N TYR A 111 2.35 -0.89 -3.63
CA TYR A 111 1.75 -1.69 -4.70
C TYR A 111 0.59 -0.97 -5.38
N SER A 112 -0.35 -0.45 -4.59
CA SER A 112 -1.50 0.26 -5.14
C SER A 112 -1.09 1.56 -5.86
N ALA A 113 -0.13 2.29 -5.28
CA ALA A 113 0.39 3.52 -5.85
C ALA A 113 1.15 3.27 -7.16
N ALA A 114 1.99 2.23 -7.22
CA ALA A 114 2.74 1.87 -8.42
C ALA A 114 1.79 1.57 -9.60
N GLY A 115 0.74 0.79 -9.38
CA GLY A 115 -0.23 0.44 -10.42
C GLY A 115 -1.06 1.60 -10.95
N VAL A 116 -1.25 2.67 -10.16
CA VAL A 116 -2.07 3.82 -10.54
C VAL A 116 -1.23 5.00 -11.06
N LEU A 117 -0.09 5.26 -10.44
CA LEU A 117 0.69 6.48 -10.64
C LEU A 117 1.89 6.27 -11.57
N GLY A 118 2.42 5.05 -11.62
CA GLY A 118 3.56 4.68 -12.47
C GLY A 118 4.73 5.67 -12.35
N PRO A 119 5.20 6.29 -13.47
CA PRO A 119 6.33 7.21 -13.46
C PRO A 119 6.15 8.49 -12.64
N ARG A 120 4.92 8.82 -12.22
CA ARG A 120 4.64 9.99 -11.39
C ARG A 120 5.08 9.83 -9.93
N LEU A 121 5.34 8.59 -9.53
CA LEU A 121 5.56 8.23 -8.14
C LEU A 121 7.03 8.31 -7.75
N ILE A 122 7.31 8.97 -6.64
CA ILE A 122 8.54 8.80 -5.86
C ILE A 122 8.19 8.00 -4.60
N ALA A 123 8.82 6.85 -4.40
CA ALA A 123 8.72 6.08 -3.16
C ALA A 123 9.95 6.29 -2.30
N VAL A 124 9.74 6.61 -1.02
CA VAL A 124 10.79 6.79 -0.02
C VAL A 124 10.60 5.76 1.08
N VAL A 125 11.65 4.99 1.39
CA VAL A 125 11.66 4.07 2.54
C VAL A 125 12.71 4.50 3.55
N LEU A 126 12.26 4.74 4.78
CA LEU A 126 13.06 5.21 5.89
C LEU A 126 13.36 4.07 6.88
N SER A 127 14.08 4.42 7.95
CA SER A 127 14.44 3.56 9.07
C SER A 127 13.28 2.68 9.53
N GLY A 128 13.61 1.42 9.76
CA GLY A 128 12.68 0.39 10.19
C GLY A 128 13.30 -1.00 10.25
N MET A 129 12.63 -1.88 10.99
CA MET A 129 12.99 -3.31 11.06
C MET A 129 12.29 -4.12 9.97
N LEU A 130 12.87 -5.28 9.65
CA LEU A 130 12.39 -6.22 8.64
C LEU A 130 12.41 -5.61 7.23
N SER A 131 11.49 -6.04 6.37
CA SER A 131 11.57 -5.80 4.92
C SER A 131 10.30 -5.19 4.31
N ASP A 132 9.38 -4.67 5.12
CA ASP A 132 8.20 -3.99 4.57
C ASP A 132 8.63 -2.75 3.77
N GLY A 133 8.04 -2.57 2.59
CA GLY A 133 8.42 -1.55 1.61
C GLY A 133 9.36 -2.07 0.52
N ALA A 134 10.05 -3.20 0.71
CA ALA A 134 11.01 -3.71 -0.27
C ALA A 134 10.34 -4.23 -1.56
N ASP A 135 9.32 -5.08 -1.43
CA ASP A 135 8.64 -5.64 -2.60
C ASP A 135 7.73 -4.60 -3.28
N GLY A 136 7.13 -3.70 -2.49
CA GLY A 136 6.39 -2.54 -2.97
C GLY A 136 7.30 -1.57 -3.72
N ALA A 137 8.50 -1.26 -3.22
CA ALA A 137 9.46 -0.41 -3.92
C ALA A 137 9.93 -1.03 -5.23
N ALA A 138 10.09 -2.35 -5.28
CA ALA A 138 10.40 -3.05 -6.53
C ALA A 138 9.28 -2.89 -7.56
N ALA A 139 8.01 -2.92 -7.13
CA ALA A 139 6.87 -2.63 -8.01
C ALA A 139 6.87 -1.18 -8.50
N VAL A 140 7.23 -0.22 -7.63
CA VAL A 140 7.37 1.20 -8.02
C VAL A 140 8.43 1.36 -9.11
N ALA A 141 9.61 0.76 -8.92
CA ALA A 141 10.69 0.81 -9.91
C ALA A 141 10.28 0.14 -11.23
N ALA A 142 9.61 -1.02 -11.17
CA ALA A 142 9.11 -1.71 -12.36
C ALA A 142 8.05 -0.90 -13.13
N ALA A 143 7.27 -0.07 -12.43
CA ALA A 143 6.29 0.84 -13.03
C ALA A 143 6.89 2.17 -13.53
N GLY A 144 8.22 2.30 -13.54
CA GLY A 144 8.95 3.50 -13.97
C GLY A 144 8.98 4.63 -12.94
N GLY A 145 8.49 4.38 -11.73
CA GLY A 145 8.61 5.29 -10.60
C GLY A 145 10.03 5.35 -10.06
N THR A 146 10.28 6.32 -9.18
CA THR A 146 11.60 6.55 -8.59
C THR A 146 11.62 6.03 -7.16
N VAL A 147 12.68 5.32 -6.78
CA VAL A 147 12.85 4.79 -5.42
C VAL A 147 14.02 5.48 -4.72
N LEU A 148 13.72 6.07 -3.57
CA LEU A 148 14.67 6.65 -2.64
C LEU A 148 14.66 5.84 -1.35
N VAL A 149 15.80 5.76 -0.69
CA VAL A 149 15.89 5.20 0.66
C VAL A 149 16.72 6.11 1.56
N GLN A 150 16.41 6.09 2.84
CA GLN A 150 17.34 6.58 3.85
C GLN A 150 18.65 5.78 3.79
N ASP A 151 19.80 6.43 3.94
CA ASP A 151 21.08 5.73 4.02
C ASP A 151 21.08 4.77 5.22
N PRO A 152 21.27 3.44 5.02
CA PRO A 152 21.32 2.50 6.13
C PRO A 152 22.36 2.89 7.20
N ALA A 153 23.42 3.63 6.85
CA ALA A 153 24.42 4.07 7.82
C ALA A 153 23.92 5.17 8.79
N ASP A 154 22.88 5.92 8.42
CA ASP A 154 22.28 6.96 9.27
C ASP A 154 20.95 6.53 9.92
N ALA A 155 20.46 5.34 9.57
CA ALA A 155 19.19 4.81 10.04
C ALA A 155 19.35 4.18 11.43
N ASP A 156 18.53 4.63 12.39
CA ASP A 156 18.39 4.00 13.71
C ASP A 156 18.13 2.48 13.59
N CYS A 157 17.37 2.07 12.57
CA CYS A 157 17.10 0.68 12.21
C CYS A 157 17.29 0.52 10.69
N PRO A 158 18.42 -0.06 10.24
CA PRO A 158 18.80 -0.04 8.83
C PRO A 158 18.12 -1.11 7.95
N GLN A 159 17.35 -2.03 8.54
CA GLN A 159 16.89 -3.23 7.83
C GLN A 159 15.92 -2.93 6.68
N MET A 160 14.92 -2.06 6.88
CA MET A 160 13.97 -1.70 5.82
C MET A 160 14.66 -1.00 4.63
N PRO A 161 15.47 0.06 4.84
CA PRO A 161 16.25 0.66 3.75
C PRO A 161 17.18 -0.32 3.05
N GLN A 162 17.88 -1.18 3.81
CA GLN A 162 18.78 -2.20 3.25
C GLN A 162 18.01 -3.21 2.38
N ALA A 163 16.85 -3.68 2.86
CA ALA A 163 16.02 -4.61 2.11
C ALA A 163 15.55 -4.03 0.76
N VAL A 164 15.27 -2.72 0.71
CA VAL A 164 14.94 -2.04 -0.55
C VAL A 164 16.15 -1.98 -1.48
N LEU A 165 17.34 -1.63 -0.99
CA LEU A 165 18.57 -1.60 -1.80
C LEU A 165 18.90 -2.98 -2.38
N ASP A 166 18.76 -4.04 -1.58
CA ASP A 166 18.98 -5.42 -2.02
C ASP A 166 17.98 -5.85 -3.09
N ARG A 167 16.76 -5.31 -3.03
CA ARG A 167 15.64 -5.66 -3.93
C ARG A 167 15.61 -4.83 -5.21
N VAL A 168 16.08 -3.59 -5.16
CA VAL A 168 15.95 -2.58 -6.22
C VAL A 168 17.33 -2.00 -6.57
N PRO A 169 18.04 -2.55 -7.58
CA PRO A 169 19.37 -2.07 -7.96
C PRO A 169 19.46 -0.58 -8.34
N GLY A 170 18.34 0.01 -8.78
CA GLY A 170 18.24 1.44 -9.14
C GLY A 170 17.80 2.36 -7.98
N ALA A 171 17.59 1.83 -6.77
CA ALA A 171 17.24 2.65 -5.62
C ALA A 171 18.42 3.54 -5.21
N ARG A 172 18.11 4.79 -4.86
CA ARG A 172 19.12 5.79 -4.48
C ARG A 172 19.04 6.03 -2.98
N ARG A 173 20.20 5.97 -2.31
CA ARG A 173 20.34 6.27 -0.89
C ARG A 173 20.62 7.76 -0.68
N TRP A 174 20.06 8.32 0.38
CA TRP A 174 20.35 9.66 0.86
C TRP A 174 20.37 9.70 2.38
N PRO A 175 21.21 10.55 2.99
CA PRO A 175 21.03 10.91 4.39
C PRO A 175 19.61 11.46 4.64
N ALA A 176 19.04 11.17 5.81
CA ALA A 176 17.70 11.59 6.20
C ALA A 176 17.50 13.11 6.09
N ALA A 177 18.54 13.89 6.43
CA ALA A 177 18.54 15.34 6.32
C ALA A 177 18.55 15.85 4.86
N GLU A 178 19.03 15.05 3.91
CA GLU A 178 19.14 15.41 2.50
C GLU A 178 17.95 14.92 1.66
N LEU A 179 17.11 14.02 2.20
CA LEU A 179 15.93 13.52 1.48
C LEU A 179 14.93 14.62 1.14
N GLY A 180 14.71 15.61 2.02
CA GLY A 180 13.82 16.75 1.75
C GLY A 180 14.28 17.55 0.51
N PRO A 181 15.52 18.09 0.51
CA PRO A 181 16.11 18.73 -0.67
C PRO A 181 16.10 17.86 -1.92
N ALA A 182 16.46 16.58 -1.80
CA ALA A 182 16.47 15.66 -2.94
C ALA A 182 15.07 15.46 -3.56
N LEU A 183 14.01 15.42 -2.74
CA LEU A 183 12.63 15.37 -3.22
C LEU A 183 12.27 16.61 -4.00
N ILE A 184 12.64 17.81 -3.51
CA ILE A 184 12.37 19.07 -4.21
C ILE A 184 13.03 19.10 -5.58
N ASP A 185 14.28 18.67 -5.68
CA ASP A 185 15.00 18.63 -6.95
C ASP A 185 14.35 17.68 -7.96
N LEU A 186 13.90 16.51 -7.50
CA LEU A 186 13.23 15.53 -8.35
C LEU A 186 11.87 16.05 -8.82
N ILE A 187 11.11 16.65 -7.91
CA ILE A 187 9.80 17.26 -8.22
C ILE A 187 9.97 18.48 -9.14
N GLY A 188 10.99 19.32 -8.94
CA GLY A 188 11.22 20.56 -9.70
C GLY A 188 11.77 20.34 -11.12
N ARG A 189 12.47 19.23 -11.37
CA ARG A 189 12.88 18.83 -12.74
C ARG A 189 11.69 18.38 -13.59
N ALA A 190 10.54 18.16 -12.97
CA ALA A 190 9.28 17.82 -13.59
C ALA A 190 8.42 19.09 -13.76
N GLY A 191 8.25 19.56 -15.00
CA GLY A 191 7.40 20.73 -15.32
C GLY A 191 5.90 20.52 -15.01
N PRO A 192 5.06 21.56 -15.13
CA PRO A 192 3.64 21.50 -14.78
C PRO A 192 2.90 20.38 -15.53
N SER A 193 2.18 19.55 -14.76
CA SER A 193 1.55 18.31 -15.22
C SER A 193 0.42 18.53 -16.24
N ARG A 194 0.50 17.84 -17.38
CA ARG A 194 -0.69 17.49 -18.17
C ARG A 194 -1.20 16.15 -17.64
N ARG A 195 -2.40 16.13 -17.03
CA ARG A 195 -3.04 14.89 -16.55
C ARG A 195 -3.18 13.93 -17.72
N ILE A 196 -2.49 12.79 -17.67
CA ILE A 196 -2.85 11.64 -18.49
C ILE A 196 -4.02 11.01 -17.76
N ALA A 197 -5.20 11.00 -18.39
CA ALA A 197 -6.36 10.33 -17.85
C ALA A 197 -6.01 8.83 -17.70
N ALA A 198 -5.74 8.38 -16.48
CA ALA A 198 -5.87 6.97 -16.16
C ALA A 198 -7.34 6.61 -16.46
N GLU A 199 -7.57 5.60 -17.30
CA GLU A 199 -8.93 5.12 -17.52
C GLU A 199 -9.61 4.88 -16.17
N PRO A 200 -10.82 5.41 -15.95
CA PRO A 200 -11.46 5.34 -14.65
C PRO A 200 -11.73 3.88 -14.29
N TRP A 201 -11.34 3.46 -13.08
CA TRP A 201 -11.88 2.27 -12.47
C TRP A 201 -13.41 2.42 -12.35
N PRO A 202 -14.23 1.43 -12.74
CA PRO A 202 -15.67 1.57 -12.70
C PRO A 202 -16.13 1.78 -11.26
N ALA A 203 -16.84 2.88 -11.00
CA ALA A 203 -17.39 3.22 -9.69
C ALA A 203 -18.42 2.19 -9.14
N ALA A 204 -18.72 1.14 -9.92
CA ALA A 204 -19.69 0.10 -9.63
C ALA A 204 -19.13 -1.17 -8.94
N ALA A 205 -17.83 -1.24 -8.64
CA ALA A 205 -17.24 -2.44 -8.03
C ALA A 205 -17.71 -2.63 -6.57
N GLY A 206 -18.45 -3.70 -6.29
CA GLY A 206 -18.92 -4.09 -4.97
C GLY A 206 -17.84 -4.65 -4.03
N ASP A 207 -18.26 -5.09 -2.83
CA ASP A 207 -17.38 -5.62 -1.78
C ASP A 207 -16.61 -6.88 -2.22
N VAL A 208 -17.16 -7.63 -3.18
CA VAL A 208 -16.55 -8.86 -3.71
C VAL A 208 -15.42 -8.55 -4.67
N GLU A 209 -15.57 -7.58 -5.58
CA GLU A 209 -14.51 -7.13 -6.47
C GLU A 209 -13.33 -6.55 -5.68
N ARG A 210 -13.64 -5.85 -4.57
CA ARG A 210 -12.63 -5.41 -3.61
C ARG A 210 -11.92 -6.58 -2.96
N ALA A 211 -12.64 -7.61 -2.54
CA ALA A 211 -12.05 -8.81 -1.95
C ALA A 211 -11.18 -9.59 -2.96
N LEU A 212 -11.62 -9.68 -4.21
CA LEU A 212 -10.89 -10.32 -5.32
C LEU A 212 -9.63 -9.55 -5.67
N TRP A 213 -9.70 -8.23 -5.77
CA TRP A 213 -8.53 -7.39 -6.01
C TRP A 213 -7.51 -7.51 -4.88
N LEU A 214 -7.97 -7.50 -3.63
CA LEU A 214 -7.09 -7.75 -2.49
C LEU A 214 -6.47 -9.15 -2.57
N ALA A 215 -7.23 -10.17 -2.96
CA ALA A 215 -6.69 -11.52 -3.17
C ALA A 215 -5.57 -11.52 -4.22
N VAL A 216 -5.73 -10.83 -5.35
CA VAL A 216 -4.70 -10.67 -6.38
C VAL A 216 -3.44 -10.03 -5.79
N VAL A 217 -3.57 -8.89 -5.09
CA VAL A 217 -2.43 -8.18 -4.49
C VAL A 217 -1.69 -9.08 -3.49
N ARG A 218 -2.42 -9.85 -2.66
CA ARG A 218 -1.81 -10.74 -1.65
C ARG A 218 -1.13 -11.96 -2.29
N LEU A 219 -1.68 -12.49 -3.37
CA LEU A 219 -1.09 -13.59 -4.12
C LEU A 219 0.19 -13.15 -4.85
N GLN A 220 0.17 -11.97 -5.48
CA GLN A 220 1.36 -11.40 -6.12
C GLN A 220 2.46 -11.07 -5.10
N ALA A 221 2.11 -10.50 -3.94
CA ALA A 221 3.05 -10.26 -2.85
C ALA A 221 3.62 -11.58 -2.29
N HIS A 222 2.78 -12.60 -2.10
CA HIS A 222 3.23 -13.92 -1.67
C HIS A 222 4.25 -14.52 -2.66
N ALA A 223 3.96 -14.43 -3.96
CA ALA A 223 4.88 -14.90 -4.99
C ALA A 223 6.23 -14.16 -4.96
N ALA A 224 6.22 -12.83 -4.79
CA ALA A 224 7.44 -12.02 -4.72
C ALA A 224 8.35 -12.47 -3.56
N VAL A 225 7.79 -12.74 -2.38
CA VAL A 225 8.51 -13.26 -1.22
C VAL A 225 9.10 -14.65 -1.49
N GLN A 226 8.31 -15.56 -2.06
CA GLN A 226 8.78 -16.91 -2.38
C GLN A 226 9.92 -16.88 -3.43
N GLN A 227 9.84 -15.99 -4.43
CA GLN A 227 10.92 -15.78 -5.42
C GLN A 227 12.19 -15.18 -4.79
N GLY A 228 12.05 -14.31 -3.78
CA GLY A 228 13.16 -13.81 -2.98
C GLY A 228 13.88 -14.94 -2.24
N LEU A 229 13.14 -15.77 -1.51
CA LEU A 229 13.68 -16.92 -0.78
C LEU A 229 14.33 -17.95 -1.71
N ALA A 230 13.72 -18.21 -2.86
CA ALA A 230 14.32 -19.09 -3.88
C ALA A 230 15.68 -18.56 -4.34
N ARG A 231 15.83 -17.25 -4.56
CA ARG A 231 17.10 -16.63 -4.96
C ARG A 231 18.18 -16.72 -3.89
N GLN A 232 17.81 -16.56 -2.62
CA GLN A 232 18.74 -16.65 -1.48
C GLN A 232 19.20 -18.09 -1.22
N LEU A 233 18.31 -19.07 -1.39
CA LEU A 233 18.58 -20.48 -1.12
C LEU A 233 19.08 -21.26 -2.34
N ARG A 234 19.55 -20.58 -3.39
CA ARG A 234 19.96 -21.20 -4.66
C ARG A 234 20.99 -22.31 -4.43
N GLY A 235 20.78 -23.45 -5.09
CA GLY A 235 21.64 -24.64 -4.96
C GLY A 235 21.23 -25.62 -3.86
N THR A 236 20.17 -25.30 -3.09
CA THR A 236 19.59 -26.22 -2.11
C THR A 236 18.38 -26.96 -2.67
N ARG A 237 18.01 -28.09 -2.05
CA ARG A 237 16.77 -28.82 -2.40
C ARG A 237 15.49 -28.02 -2.09
N LEU A 238 15.57 -26.99 -1.25
CA LEU A 238 14.42 -26.16 -0.86
C LEU A 238 14.03 -25.16 -1.96
N THR A 239 14.96 -24.77 -2.84
CA THR A 239 14.73 -23.76 -3.89
C THR A 239 13.50 -24.08 -4.76
N GLY A 240 13.36 -25.35 -5.18
CA GLY A 240 12.26 -25.78 -6.03
C GLY A 240 10.88 -25.61 -5.36
N GLY A 241 10.78 -25.85 -4.04
CA GLY A 241 9.53 -25.68 -3.30
C GLY A 241 9.12 -24.21 -3.12
N PHE A 242 10.07 -23.29 -3.14
CA PHE A 242 9.78 -21.85 -3.14
C PHE A 242 9.39 -21.36 -4.54
N GLN A 243 10.08 -21.81 -5.60
CA GLN A 243 9.70 -21.49 -6.98
C GLN A 243 8.30 -21.98 -7.32
N HIS A 244 7.99 -23.24 -7.04
CA HIS A 244 6.66 -23.80 -7.32
C HIS A 244 5.54 -23.02 -6.64
N ARG A 245 5.69 -22.69 -5.36
CA ARG A 245 4.68 -21.92 -4.61
C ARG A 245 4.54 -20.48 -5.12
N ALA A 246 5.61 -19.88 -5.62
CA ALA A 246 5.52 -18.58 -6.27
C ALA A 246 4.71 -18.66 -7.57
N ASP A 247 4.97 -19.68 -8.39
CA ASP A 247 4.30 -19.90 -9.66
C ASP A 247 2.81 -20.21 -9.47
N ASP A 248 2.46 -20.97 -8.43
CA ASP A 248 1.06 -21.21 -8.03
C ASP A 248 0.34 -19.93 -7.64
N ALA A 249 0.99 -19.07 -6.84
CA ALA A 249 0.40 -17.82 -6.39
C ALA A 249 0.21 -16.82 -7.55
N LEU A 250 1.17 -16.73 -8.48
CA LEU A 250 1.03 -15.94 -9.70
C LEU A 250 -0.07 -16.49 -10.62
N SER A 251 -0.16 -17.82 -10.75
CA SER A 251 -1.20 -18.47 -11.54
C SER A 251 -2.59 -18.18 -10.97
N ALA A 252 -2.76 -18.26 -9.65
CA ALA A 252 -4.00 -17.91 -8.98
C ALA A 252 -4.37 -16.42 -9.15
N ALA A 253 -3.39 -15.51 -9.04
CA ALA A 253 -3.59 -14.09 -9.31
C ALA A 253 -4.04 -13.82 -10.76
N ASN A 254 -3.43 -14.50 -11.73
CA ASN A 254 -3.78 -14.39 -13.15
C ASN A 254 -5.17 -14.95 -13.43
N LEU A 255 -5.56 -16.09 -12.84
CA LEU A 255 -6.90 -16.64 -12.97
C LEU A 255 -7.97 -15.67 -12.45
N ILE A 256 -7.72 -15.07 -11.29
CA ILE A 256 -8.65 -14.09 -10.71
C ILE A 256 -8.76 -12.86 -11.62
N THR A 257 -7.64 -12.37 -12.16
CA THR A 257 -7.59 -11.17 -13.01
C THR A 257 -8.19 -11.38 -14.39
N SER A 258 -7.91 -12.52 -15.04
CA SER A 258 -8.30 -12.78 -16.44
C SER A 258 -9.67 -13.42 -16.60
N HIS A 259 -10.19 -14.09 -15.56
CA HIS A 259 -11.44 -14.83 -15.65
C HIS A 259 -12.47 -14.41 -14.61
N VAL A 260 -12.08 -14.35 -13.33
CA VAL A 260 -13.04 -14.14 -12.23
C VAL A 260 -13.51 -12.69 -12.16
N LEU A 261 -12.59 -11.73 -12.16
CA LEU A 261 -12.91 -10.30 -12.13
C LEU A 261 -13.77 -9.88 -13.35
N PRO A 262 -13.42 -10.23 -14.62
CA PRO A 262 -14.25 -9.90 -15.78
C PRO A 262 -15.60 -10.63 -15.80
N TRP A 263 -15.71 -11.82 -15.25
CA TRP A 263 -17.01 -12.50 -15.10
C TRP A 263 -17.88 -11.75 -14.10
N TYR A 264 -17.33 -11.36 -12.96
CA TYR A 264 -18.07 -10.67 -11.91
C TYR A 264 -18.55 -9.29 -12.38
N THR A 265 -17.68 -8.51 -13.03
CA THR A 265 -18.05 -7.19 -13.59
C THR A 265 -19.13 -7.26 -14.68
N ARG A 266 -19.25 -8.39 -15.39
CA ARG A 266 -20.28 -8.59 -16.44
C ARG A 266 -21.62 -9.08 -15.91
N ASN A 267 -21.64 -9.78 -14.77
CA ASN A 267 -22.83 -10.52 -14.30
C ASN A 267 -23.39 -9.99 -12.98
N CYS A 268 -22.79 -8.96 -12.38
CA CYS A 268 -23.31 -8.34 -11.16
C CYS A 268 -24.25 -7.17 -11.51
N PRO A 269 -25.48 -7.11 -10.96
CA PRO A 269 -26.42 -6.05 -11.25
C PRO A 269 -25.95 -4.69 -10.70
N ALA A 270 -26.36 -3.60 -11.35
CA ALA A 270 -26.00 -2.26 -10.92
C ALA A 270 -26.56 -1.96 -9.52
N PRO A 271 -25.83 -1.20 -8.68
CA PRO A 271 -26.32 -0.80 -7.36
C PRO A 271 -27.61 0.02 -7.50
N GLY A 272 -28.75 -0.61 -7.18
CA GLY A 272 -30.09 -0.04 -7.33
C GLY A 272 -31.16 -1.06 -7.78
N GLU A 273 -30.76 -2.21 -8.33
CA GLU A 273 -31.68 -3.25 -8.83
C GLU A 273 -31.90 -4.44 -7.88
N LEU A 274 -31.51 -4.33 -6.60
CA LEU A 274 -31.86 -5.36 -5.63
C LEU A 274 -33.35 -5.22 -5.27
N PRO A 275 -34.19 -6.25 -5.52
CA PRO A 275 -35.58 -6.21 -5.06
C PRO A 275 -35.60 -6.14 -3.54
N ALA A 276 -36.45 -5.26 -3.02
CA ALA A 276 -36.69 -5.16 -1.59
C ALA A 276 -37.26 -6.49 -1.06
N GLN A 277 -36.59 -7.02 -0.03
CA GLN A 277 -37.04 -8.04 0.94
C GLN A 277 -37.10 -9.53 0.51
N ALA A 278 -36.23 -10.31 1.14
CA ALA A 278 -36.61 -11.50 1.93
C ALA A 278 -35.67 -11.47 3.14
N GLY A 279 -36.11 -11.20 4.36
CA GLY A 279 -37.18 -11.89 5.06
C GLY A 279 -36.55 -12.45 6.33
N GLU A 280 -36.55 -11.62 7.37
CA GLU A 280 -36.17 -11.90 8.75
C GLU A 280 -37.07 -13.03 9.32
N ALA A 281 -36.77 -14.29 8.96
CA ALA A 281 -37.56 -15.44 9.40
C ALA A 281 -36.80 -16.77 9.27
N ASP A 282 -35.60 -16.91 9.84
CA ASP A 282 -35.02 -18.26 10.03
C ASP A 282 -34.05 -18.42 11.22
N GLU A 283 -34.19 -17.63 12.28
CA GLU A 283 -33.41 -17.83 13.53
C GLU A 283 -34.26 -18.35 14.71
N ARG A 284 -35.55 -18.64 14.53
CA ARG A 284 -36.43 -19.20 15.58
C ARG A 284 -36.82 -20.68 15.40
N ARG A 285 -36.10 -21.45 14.59
CA ARG A 285 -36.37 -22.90 14.42
C ARG A 285 -35.27 -23.85 14.89
N VAL A 286 -34.15 -23.34 15.42
CA VAL A 286 -33.04 -24.20 15.88
C VAL A 286 -33.07 -24.48 17.39
N ASN A 287 -34.01 -23.92 18.17
CA ASN A 287 -34.01 -24.08 19.63
C ASN A 287 -35.33 -24.56 20.28
N SER A 288 -36.09 -25.42 19.60
CA SER A 288 -37.21 -26.13 20.22
C SER A 288 -37.45 -27.48 19.55
N GLY A 289 -36.88 -28.57 20.09
CA GLY A 289 -37.17 -29.91 19.60
C GLY A 289 -36.23 -31.02 20.07
N SER A 290 -36.05 -31.20 21.38
CA SER A 290 -35.58 -32.49 21.92
C SER A 290 -36.17 -32.73 23.31
N ALA A 291 -37.39 -33.27 23.34
CA ALA A 291 -37.98 -34.01 24.46
C ALA A 291 -39.31 -34.64 24.01
N ALA A 292 -39.32 -35.97 23.86
CA ALA A 292 -40.44 -36.94 23.87
C ALA A 292 -40.06 -38.09 22.91
N GLY A 293 -39.83 -39.33 23.32
CA GLY A 293 -40.62 -40.14 24.24
C GLY A 293 -41.35 -41.20 23.40
N LEU A 294 -40.87 -42.46 23.41
CA LEU A 294 -41.53 -43.61 22.80
C LEU A 294 -42.14 -44.51 23.91
N PRO A 295 -43.32 -45.11 23.71
CA PRO A 295 -44.16 -45.61 24.80
C PRO A 295 -44.04 -47.12 25.07
N LYS A 296 -44.29 -47.43 26.36
CA LYS A 296 -44.60 -48.72 27.04
C LYS A 296 -43.65 -49.90 26.86
#